data_AF-A0A8S4QKL9-F1
#
_entry.id   AF-A0A8S4QKL9-F1
#
_cell.length_a   1.000
_cell.length_b   1.000
_cell.length_c   1.000
_cell.angle_alpha   90.00
_cell.angle_beta   90.00
_cell.angle_gamma   90.00
#
_symmetry.space_group_name_H-M   'P 1'
#
loop_
_entity.id
_entity.type
_entity.pdbx_description
1 polymer ?
#
loop_
_entity_poly.entity_id
_entity_poly.type
_entity_poly.pdbx_seq_one_letter_code
_entity_poly.pdbx_strand_id
1 'polypeptide(L)'
;RTRVTDIAQRVAKLKWKWARVGSKVLEWRPRTGKRSVGRRPTRWMDDIKRFAGSRWKQAAQDRGFRNSLQKTYVQQWTSNG
;
A
#
# COMPACT_ATOMS: atom_id res chain seq x y z
N ARG A 1 16.67 -11.44 10.99
CA ARG A 1 15.99 -10.36 10.23
C ARG A 1 16.71 -10.22 8.89
N THR A 2 16.08 -10.63 7.79
CA THR A 2 16.70 -10.56 6.45
C THR A 2 16.52 -9.15 5.86
N ARG A 3 17.47 -8.65 5.06
CA ARG A 3 17.39 -7.31 4.43
C ARG A 3 16.10 -7.09 3.62
N VAL A 4 15.48 -8.18 3.15
CA VAL A 4 14.20 -8.17 2.43
C VAL A 4 13.03 -7.72 3.33
N THR A 5 12.96 -8.19 4.58
CA THR A 5 11.93 -7.73 5.53
C THR A 5 12.00 -6.22 5.78
N ASP A 6 13.20 -5.64 5.80
CA ASP A 6 13.38 -4.18 5.95
C ASP A 6 12.88 -3.40 4.72
N ILE A 7 13.15 -3.89 3.50
CA ILE A 7 12.69 -3.26 2.26
C ILE A 7 11.16 -3.26 2.19
N ALA A 8 10.51 -4.39 2.48
CA ALA A 8 9.05 -4.48 2.48
C ALA A 8 8.41 -3.52 3.49
N GLN A 9 8.98 -3.45 4.70
CA GLN A 9 8.58 -2.47 5.70
C GLN A 9 8.71 -1.05 5.15
N ARG A 10 9.88 -0.70 4.59
CA ARG A 10 10.15 0.64 4.06
C ARG A 10 9.20 1.01 2.92
N VAL A 11 8.91 0.09 2.01
CA VAL A 11 7.93 0.28 0.93
C VAL A 11 6.52 0.50 1.50
N ALA A 12 6.10 -0.28 2.50
CA ALA A 12 4.81 -0.07 3.15
C ALA A 12 4.72 1.30 3.85
N LYS A 13 5.77 1.72 4.58
CA LYS A 13 5.81 3.07 5.19
C LYS A 13 5.68 4.16 4.13
N LEU A 14 6.40 4.02 3.02
CA LEU A 14 6.32 4.96 1.90
C LEU A 14 4.92 4.98 1.29
N LYS A 15 4.33 3.82 1.01
CA LYS A 15 2.98 3.67 0.42
C LYS A 15 1.93 4.45 1.22
N TRP A 16 1.94 4.33 2.56
CA TRP A 16 1.04 5.08 3.45
C TRP A 16 1.38 6.56 3.59
N LYS A 17 2.67 6.93 3.49
CA LYS A 17 3.09 8.34 3.44
C LYS A 17 2.54 9.04 2.19
N TRP A 18 2.63 8.37 1.03
CA TRP A 18 2.15 8.89 -0.25
C TRP A 18 0.63 8.93 -0.36
N ALA A 19 -0.08 8.04 0.34
CA ALA A 19 -1.54 8.04 0.41
C ALA A 19 -2.14 9.38 0.87
N ARG A 20 -1.38 10.18 1.63
CA ARG A 20 -1.79 11.51 2.09
C ARG A 20 -1.55 12.63 1.07
N VAL A 21 -0.56 12.49 0.19
CA VAL A 21 -0.04 13.60 -0.63
C VAL A 21 -0.81 13.75 -1.95
N GLY A 22 -1.34 12.66 -2.50
CA GLY A 22 -2.23 12.76 -3.67
C GLY A 22 -2.26 11.52 -4.56
N SER A 23 -3.27 11.49 -5.44
CA SER A 23 -3.63 10.36 -6.30
C SER A 23 -2.54 9.92 -7.27
N LYS A 24 -1.74 10.87 -7.80
CA LYS A 24 -0.74 10.60 -8.85
C LYS A 24 0.32 9.57 -8.44
N VAL A 25 0.78 9.60 -7.19
CA VAL A 25 1.77 8.63 -6.70
C VAL A 25 1.13 7.29 -6.39
N LEU A 26 -0.17 7.26 -6.05
CA LEU A 26 -0.91 6.02 -5.83
C LEU A 26 -1.24 5.27 -7.13
N GLU A 27 -1.11 5.93 -8.28
CA GLU A 27 -1.19 5.29 -9.60
C GLU A 27 0.13 4.59 -9.99
N TRP A 28 1.20 4.79 -9.21
CA TRP A 28 2.48 4.14 -9.44
C TRP A 28 2.38 2.61 -9.37
N ARG A 29 3.16 1.95 -10.23
CA ARG A 29 3.14 0.50 -10.46
C ARG A 29 4.55 -0.04 -10.78
N PRO A 30 4.91 -1.24 -10.30
CA PRO A 30 5.98 -2.05 -10.89
C PRO A 30 5.53 -2.63 -12.26
N ARG A 31 6.30 -2.35 -13.33
CA ARG A 31 5.97 -2.79 -14.71
C ARG A 31 6.36 -4.24 -15.03
N THR A 32 6.53 -5.09 -14.03
CA THR A 32 6.96 -6.49 -14.23
C THR A 32 5.81 -7.37 -14.76
N GLY A 33 6.04 -8.05 -15.89
CA GLY A 33 5.23 -9.18 -16.40
C GLY A 33 4.40 -8.94 -17.68
N LYS A 34 4.13 -10.03 -18.41
CA LYS A 34 3.15 -10.12 -19.50
C LYS A 34 1.77 -10.42 -18.89
N ARG A 35 0.83 -9.47 -18.95
CA ARG A 35 -0.52 -9.57 -18.36
C ARG A 35 -1.54 -9.99 -19.43
N SER A 36 -2.63 -10.64 -19.03
CA SER A 36 -3.80 -10.83 -19.89
C SER A 36 -4.42 -9.49 -20.31
N VAL A 37 -4.83 -9.41 -21.57
CA VAL A 37 -5.48 -8.23 -22.16
C VAL A 37 -6.87 -8.06 -21.52
N GLY A 38 -7.20 -6.86 -21.01
CA GLY A 38 -8.56 -6.51 -20.56
C GLY A 38 -8.73 -6.13 -19.08
N ARG A 39 -7.97 -6.69 -18.12
CA ARG A 39 -8.14 -6.33 -16.69
C ARG A 39 -7.28 -5.12 -16.32
N ARG A 40 -7.89 -4.04 -15.80
CA ARG A 40 -7.16 -2.85 -15.33
C ARG A 40 -6.03 -3.21 -14.36
N PRO A 41 -4.81 -2.65 -14.50
CA PRO A 41 -3.68 -2.94 -13.63
C PRO A 41 -3.97 -2.62 -12.16
N THR A 42 -3.50 -3.46 -11.24
CA THR A 42 -3.58 -3.20 -9.80
C THR A 42 -2.65 -2.05 -9.44
N ARG A 43 -3.23 -0.97 -8.92
CA ARG A 43 -2.50 0.23 -8.47
C ARG A 43 -2.25 0.12 -6.97
N TRP A 44 -1.28 0.89 -6.45
CA TRP A 44 -1.13 1.02 -4.99
C TRP A 44 -2.41 1.52 -4.31
N MET A 45 -3.20 2.33 -5.01
CA MET A 45 -4.53 2.74 -4.56
C MET A 45 -5.46 1.55 -4.27
N ASP A 46 -5.44 0.51 -5.12
CA ASP A 46 -6.35 -0.62 -5.00
C ASP A 46 -6.02 -1.46 -3.78
N ASP A 47 -4.72 -1.62 -3.46
CA ASP A 47 -4.28 -2.30 -2.24
C ASP A 47 -4.71 -1.55 -0.98
N ILE A 48 -4.59 -0.21 -0.99
CA ILE A 48 -5.01 0.63 0.15
C ILE A 48 -6.53 0.56 0.32
N LYS A 49 -7.30 0.62 -0.78
CA LYS A 49 -8.76 0.44 -0.76
C LYS A 49 -9.15 -0.93 -0.23
N ARG A 50 -8.45 -1.99 -0.66
CA ARG A 50 -8.71 -3.36 -0.19
C ARG A 50 -8.46 -3.49 1.31
N PHE A 51 -7.42 -2.83 1.82
CA PHE A 51 -7.02 -2.95 3.22
C PHE A 51 -7.81 -2.02 4.16
N ALA A 52 -8.01 -0.75 3.80
CA ALA A 52 -8.69 0.25 4.64
C ALA A 52 -10.16 0.51 4.28
N GLY A 53 -10.68 -0.15 3.25
CA GLY A 53 -12.07 -0.04 2.82
C GLY A 53 -12.41 1.26 2.10
N SER A 54 -13.71 1.55 1.97
CA SER A 54 -14.22 2.70 1.22
C SER A 54 -13.80 4.06 1.81
N ARG A 55 -13.60 4.14 3.12
CA ARG A 55 -13.18 5.33 3.86
C ARG A 55 -11.66 5.55 3.89
N TRP A 56 -10.89 4.84 3.05
CA TRP A 56 -9.42 4.92 3.04
C TRP A 56 -8.87 6.35 2.88
N LYS A 57 -9.59 7.26 2.21
CA LYS A 57 -9.16 8.68 2.07
C LYS A 57 -9.14 9.40 3.41
N GLN A 58 -10.19 9.24 4.23
CA GLN A 58 -10.26 9.80 5.58
C GLN A 58 -9.23 9.12 6.48
N ALA A 59 -9.12 7.79 6.35
CA ALA A 59 -8.15 6.99 7.07
C ALA A 59 -6.68 7.39 6.81
N ALA A 60 -6.36 7.83 5.59
CA ALA A 60 -5.03 8.28 5.21
C ALA A 60 -4.72 9.72 5.67
N GLN A 61 -5.76 10.53 5.94
CA GLN A 61 -5.62 11.88 6.48
C GLN A 61 -5.42 11.85 7.99
N ASP A 62 -6.15 11.00 8.70
CA ASP A 62 -6.00 10.82 10.14
C ASP A 62 -4.64 10.18 10.48
N ARG A 63 -3.83 10.88 11.28
CA ARG A 63 -2.46 10.44 11.58
C ARG A 63 -2.44 9.17 12.44
N GLY A 64 -3.34 9.05 13.42
CA GLY A 64 -3.37 7.92 14.35
C GLY A 64 -3.83 6.64 13.65
N PHE A 65 -4.94 6.74 12.94
CA PHE A 65 -5.54 5.66 12.17
C PHE A 65 -4.64 5.22 11.03
N ARG A 66 -4.00 6.14 10.29
CA ARG A 66 -3.00 5.80 9.28
C ARG A 66 -1.82 5.03 9.87
N ASN A 67 -1.29 5.47 11.02
CA ASN A 67 -0.18 4.77 11.67
C ASN A 67 -0.58 3.34 12.10
N SER A 68 -1.82 3.16 12.57
CA SER A 68 -2.37 1.85 12.92
C SER A 68 -2.47 0.94 11.69
N LEU A 69 -3.08 1.44 10.60
CA LEU A 69 -3.21 0.72 9.32
C LEU A 69 -1.86 0.36 8.73
N GLN A 70 -0.89 1.26 8.80
CA GLN A 70 0.46 1.00 8.32
C GLN A 70 1.12 -0.15 9.10
N LYS A 71 1.00 -0.15 10.43
CA LYS A 71 1.55 -1.22 11.29
C LYS A 71 0.88 -2.57 11.02
N THR A 72 -0.45 -2.59 10.95
CA THR A 72 -1.21 -3.82 10.66
C THR A 72 -0.93 -4.34 9.26
N TYR A 73 -0.82 -3.47 8.25
CA TYR A 73 -0.47 -3.86 6.89
C TYR A 73 0.91 -4.53 6.82
N VAL A 74 1.90 -3.96 7.52
CA VAL A 74 3.24 -4.55 7.64
C VAL A 74 3.20 -5.90 8.35
N GLN A 75 2.43 -6.00 9.45
CA GLN A 75 2.30 -7.24 10.21
C GLN A 75 1.68 -8.35 9.36
N GLN A 76 0.58 -8.06 8.66
CA GLN A 76 -0.08 -9.00 7.75
C GLN A 76 0.89 -9.50 6.66
N TRP A 77 1.70 -8.60 6.08
CA TRP A 77 2.69 -8.98 5.08
C TRP A 77 3.83 -9.82 5.65
N THR A 78 4.24 -9.56 6.90
CA THR A 78 5.31 -10.32 7.57
C THR A 78 4.83 -11.70 8.00
N SER A 79 3.55 -11.85 8.33
CA SER A 79 2.94 -13.14 8.68
C SER A 79 2.58 -14.00 7.46
N ASN A 80 2.36 -13.38 6.30
CA ASN A 80 1.99 -14.07 5.06
C ASN A 80 3.17 -14.33 4.11
N GLY A 81 4.39 -13.92 4.47
CA GLY A 81 5.62 -14.11 3.69
C GLY A 81 6.60 -15.01 4.40
#